data_AF-Q09A57-F1
#
_entry.id   AF-Q09A57-F1
#
_cell.length_a   1.000
_cell.length_b   1.000
_cell.length_c   1.000
_cell.angle_alpha   90.00
_cell.angle_beta   90.00
_cell.angle_gamma   90.00
#
_symmetry.space_group_name_H-M   'P 1'
#
loop_
_entity.id
_entity.type
_entity.pdbx_description
1 polymer ?
#
loop_
_entity_poly.entity_id
_entity_poly.type
_entity_poly.pdbx_seq_one_letter_code
_entity_poly.pdbx_strand_id
1 'polypeptide(L)'
;GSSWGAGPALSGHPGSRGGCNAHGKRRPRLKRQVFSVGLGGFDTHTGQDTAQSSLFKQLDFALNAFHQALTLLRAGTNFGATPPQTTLFTISDFGRTFVENSDKGTDHGWGSHMIVLGDRVVGRRLYGAFPNLDLTSNAANNLDTVDSKGRWIPSLTVDQYAYSVASWLGLSTTAERDYVFPNLGAYVAAATANGFPAYAKTSKIGFLLADA
;
A
#
# COMPACT_ATOMS: atom_id res chain seq x y z
N GLY A 1 -9.71 10.46 3.67
CA GLY A 1 -8.39 10.95 4.13
C GLY A 1 -7.33 10.06 3.54
N SER A 2 -6.04 10.41 3.59
CA SER A 2 -4.98 9.44 3.28
C SER A 2 -4.32 9.00 4.58
N SER A 3 -4.15 7.69 4.76
CA SER A 3 -3.41 7.11 5.89
C SER A 3 -2.21 6.32 5.38
N TRP A 4 -1.15 6.29 6.18
CA TRP A 4 0.18 5.81 5.80
C TRP A 4 0.65 4.79 6.81
N GLY A 5 0.88 3.54 6.39
CA GLY A 5 1.42 2.50 7.27
C GLY A 5 2.93 2.37 7.10
N ALA A 6 3.69 2.41 8.20
CA ALA A 6 5.10 2.04 8.22
C ALA A 6 5.35 1.00 9.32
N GLY A 7 6.16 -0.04 9.05
CA GLY A 7 6.44 -1.06 10.07
C GLY A 7 7.87 -1.60 10.08
N PRO A 8 8.53 -1.71 11.26
CA PRO A 8 9.81 -2.40 11.43
C PRO A 8 9.63 -3.92 11.69
N ALA A 9 10.57 -4.76 11.23
CA ALA A 9 10.70 -6.18 11.60
C ALA A 9 12.06 -6.48 12.27
N LEU A 10 12.07 -7.28 13.34
CA LEU A 10 13.28 -7.74 14.06
C LEU A 10 13.33 -9.28 14.12
N SER A 11 14.46 -9.87 13.70
CA SER A 11 14.78 -11.31 13.77
C SER A 11 15.81 -11.58 14.86
N GLY A 12 15.64 -12.66 15.62
CA GLY A 12 16.60 -13.15 16.62
C GLY A 12 16.41 -14.64 16.89
N HIS A 13 17.41 -15.45 16.50
CA HIS A 13 17.48 -16.90 16.76
C HIS A 13 17.57 -17.22 18.26
N PRO A 14 16.92 -18.28 18.78
CA PRO A 14 17.14 -18.72 20.15
C PRO A 14 18.34 -19.70 20.18
N GLY A 15 19.45 -19.26 20.77
CA GLY A 15 20.60 -20.11 21.04
C GLY A 15 21.40 -19.60 22.24
N SER A 16 21.42 -20.41 23.30
CA SER A 16 22.22 -20.29 24.53
C SER A 16 21.71 -19.38 25.67
N ARG A 17 21.79 -19.97 26.86
CA ARG A 17 21.30 -19.52 28.17
C ARG A 17 22.32 -18.57 28.82
N GLY A 18 21.83 -17.60 29.60
CA GLY A 18 22.63 -16.80 30.53
C GLY A 18 21.80 -15.68 31.15
N GLY A 19 21.44 -15.81 32.43
CA GLY A 19 20.63 -14.84 33.16
C GLY A 19 21.44 -13.67 33.74
N CYS A 20 20.74 -12.57 34.06
CA CYS A 20 20.70 -11.90 35.37
C CYS A 20 19.83 -10.62 35.32
N ASN A 21 19.18 -10.33 36.44
CA ASN A 21 18.15 -9.31 36.71
C ASN A 21 18.66 -7.86 36.77
N ALA A 22 17.83 -6.91 36.32
CA ALA A 22 17.56 -5.64 37.03
C ALA A 22 16.30 -4.96 36.45
N HIS A 23 15.46 -4.42 37.33
CA HIS A 23 14.11 -3.92 37.06
C HIS A 23 14.03 -2.78 36.02
N GLY A 24 13.29 -3.06 34.94
CA GLY A 24 12.70 -2.09 34.03
C GLY A 24 11.73 -2.84 33.13
N LYS A 25 10.41 -2.63 33.32
CA LYS A 25 9.32 -3.41 32.70
C LYS A 25 9.65 -3.75 31.23
N ARG A 26 9.98 -5.03 30.98
CA ARG A 26 10.11 -5.58 29.62
C ARG A 26 8.72 -5.50 29.00
N ARG A 27 8.47 -4.44 28.22
CA ARG A 27 7.42 -4.46 27.21
C ARG A 27 7.66 -5.73 26.36
N PRO A 28 6.64 -6.56 26.07
CA PRO A 28 6.80 -7.62 25.11
C PRO A 28 7.49 -7.04 23.88
N ARG A 29 8.67 -7.56 23.50
CA ARG A 29 9.35 -7.13 22.27
C ARG A 29 8.43 -7.53 21.12
N LEU A 30 7.59 -6.59 20.69
CA LEU A 30 6.78 -6.76 19.48
C LEU A 30 7.76 -6.94 18.33
N LYS A 31 7.70 -8.13 17.69
CA LYS A 31 8.58 -8.49 16.58
C LYS A 31 8.34 -7.61 15.35
N ARG A 32 7.13 -7.07 15.22
CA ARG A 32 6.70 -6.14 14.19
C ARG A 32 5.89 -5.01 14.80
N GLN A 33 6.13 -3.78 14.38
CA GLN A 33 5.34 -2.61 14.78
C GLN A 33 4.68 -2.02 13.54
N VAL A 34 3.56 -1.34 13.71
CA VAL A 34 2.87 -0.62 12.63
C VAL A 34 2.55 0.77 13.13
N PHE A 35 2.95 1.78 12.37
CA PHE A 35 2.69 3.18 12.62
C PHE A 35 1.78 3.70 11.53
N SER A 36 0.73 4.42 11.92
CA SER A 36 -0.13 5.14 10.99
C SER A 36 0.11 6.64 11.10
N VAL A 37 0.41 7.30 9.99
CA VAL A 37 0.37 8.76 9.89
C VAL A 37 -0.67 9.17 8.85
N GLY A 38 -1.08 10.44 8.82
CA GLY A 38 -2.10 10.93 7.90
C GLY A 38 -1.67 12.22 7.23
N LEU A 39 -1.93 12.34 5.92
CA LEU A 39 -1.77 13.59 5.16
C LEU A 39 -3.13 13.97 4.57
N GLY A 40 -3.72 15.06 5.07
CA GLY A 40 -5.03 15.54 4.63
C GLY A 40 -4.94 16.43 3.39
N GLY A 41 -6.07 17.06 3.02
CA GLY A 41 -6.13 18.07 1.97
C GLY A 41 -6.41 17.55 0.55
N PHE A 42 -6.35 16.23 0.31
CA PHE A 42 -6.63 15.63 -1.00
C PHE A 42 -8.12 15.54 -1.35
N ASP A 43 -9.03 15.86 -0.42
CA ASP A 43 -10.46 15.88 -0.70
C ASP A 43 -10.91 17.18 -1.38
N THR A 44 -10.35 17.48 -2.56
CA THR A 44 -10.67 18.69 -3.30
C THR A 44 -11.78 18.43 -4.33
N HIS A 45 -12.81 19.26 -4.26
CA HIS A 45 -13.92 19.22 -5.22
C HIS A 45 -13.67 20.12 -6.43
N THR A 46 -12.85 21.16 -6.31
CA THR A 46 -12.40 22.04 -7.41
C THR A 46 -10.93 22.43 -7.22
N GLY A 47 -10.28 23.02 -8.24
CA GLY A 47 -8.92 23.56 -8.14
C GLY A 47 -7.84 22.51 -7.84
N GLN A 48 -8.05 21.28 -8.32
CA GLN A 48 -7.19 20.12 -8.06
C GLN A 48 -5.75 20.37 -8.51
N ASP A 49 -5.57 21.00 -9.67
CA ASP A 49 -4.26 21.32 -10.27
C ASP A 49 -3.35 22.09 -9.30
N THR A 50 -3.90 23.12 -8.65
CA THR A 50 -3.17 23.97 -7.71
C THR A 50 -2.99 23.27 -6.37
N ALA A 51 -4.08 22.74 -5.80
CA ALA A 51 -4.07 22.14 -4.48
C ALA A 51 -3.21 20.86 -4.44
N GLN A 52 -3.40 19.95 -5.40
CA GLN A 52 -2.65 18.69 -5.46
C GLN A 52 -1.17 18.91 -5.76
N SER A 53 -0.80 19.92 -6.55
CA SER A 53 0.61 20.26 -6.77
C SER A 53 1.34 20.58 -5.45
N SER A 54 0.70 21.35 -4.56
CA SER A 54 1.25 21.63 -3.23
C SER A 54 1.31 20.37 -2.36
N LEU A 55 0.25 19.57 -2.36
CA LEU A 55 0.16 18.34 -1.55
C LEU A 55 1.17 17.27 -2.00
N PHE A 56 1.39 17.12 -3.30
CA PHE A 56 2.38 16.19 -3.84
C PHE A 56 3.82 16.63 -3.52
N LYS A 57 4.10 17.94 -3.47
CA LYS A 57 5.40 18.43 -2.98
C LYS A 57 5.62 18.12 -1.49
N GLN A 58 4.59 18.28 -0.67
CA GLN A 58 4.66 17.90 0.75
C GLN A 58 4.86 16.40 0.92
N LEU A 59 4.16 15.60 0.10
CA LEU A 59 4.31 14.15 0.10
C LEU A 59 5.73 13.75 -0.31
N ASP A 60 6.25 14.27 -1.42
CA ASP A 60 7.61 14.01 -1.89
C ASP A 60 8.66 14.32 -0.81
N PHE A 61 8.57 15.50 -0.21
CA PHE A 61 9.45 15.89 0.89
C PHE A 61 9.37 14.92 2.07
N ALA A 62 8.15 14.55 2.48
CA ALA A 62 7.94 13.64 3.61
C ALA A 62 8.50 12.23 3.34
N LEU A 63 8.26 11.68 2.14
CA LEU A 63 8.78 10.36 1.76
C LEU A 63 10.32 10.37 1.70
N ASN A 64 10.92 11.44 1.15
CA ASN A 64 12.37 11.58 1.10
C ASN A 64 12.98 11.71 2.50
N ALA A 65 12.43 12.58 3.36
CA ALA A 65 12.89 12.77 4.74
C ALA A 65 12.78 11.47 5.55
N PHE A 66 11.67 10.74 5.40
CA PHE A 66 11.46 9.44 6.03
C PHE A 66 12.51 8.42 5.56
N HIS A 67 12.75 8.32 4.25
CA HIS A 67 13.76 7.41 3.70
C HIS A 67 15.17 7.73 4.19
N GLN A 68 15.55 9.02 4.29
CA GLN A 68 16.83 9.45 4.84
C GLN A 68 16.95 9.10 6.33
N ALA A 69 15.91 9.36 7.12
CA ALA A 69 15.91 9.01 8.54
C ALA A 69 16.09 7.51 8.77
N LEU A 70 15.39 6.66 8.00
CA LEU A 70 15.58 5.22 8.05
C LEU A 70 17.00 4.80 7.66
N THR A 71 17.59 5.45 6.67
CA THR A 71 18.98 5.19 6.26
C THR A 71 19.96 5.47 7.40
N LEU A 72 19.79 6.59 8.10
CA LEU A 72 20.59 6.93 9.28
C LEU A 72 20.38 5.94 10.44
N LEU A 73 19.13 5.55 10.70
CA LEU A 73 18.80 4.59 11.76
C LEU A 73 19.42 3.20 11.49
N ARG A 74 19.44 2.77 10.23
CA ARG A 74 20.08 1.51 9.81
C ARG A 74 21.61 1.56 9.89
N ALA A 75 22.21 2.72 9.64
CA ALA A 75 23.66 2.91 9.76
C ALA A 75 24.14 3.02 11.21
N GLY A 76 23.24 3.36 12.14
CA GLY A 76 23.55 3.45 13.56
C GLY A 76 23.62 2.10 14.27
N THR A 77 24.22 2.08 15.45
CA THR A 77 24.34 0.90 16.32
C THR A 77 23.17 0.72 17.28
N ASN A 78 22.18 1.63 17.24
CA ASN A 78 21.04 1.68 18.16
C ASN A 78 20.17 0.41 18.15
N PHE A 79 20.23 -0.37 17.07
CA PHE A 79 19.47 -1.62 16.90
C PHE A 79 20.35 -2.87 17.01
N GLY A 80 21.60 -2.73 17.44
CA GLY A 80 22.55 -3.83 17.57
C GLY A 80 23.03 -4.37 16.22
N ALA A 81 23.33 -5.67 16.16
CA ALA A 81 23.88 -6.32 14.95
C ALA A 81 22.87 -6.46 13.80
N THR A 82 21.57 -6.24 14.05
CA THR A 82 20.50 -6.41 13.06
C THR A 82 19.75 -5.09 12.89
N PRO A 83 20.01 -4.33 11.82
CA PRO A 83 19.30 -3.09 11.56
C PRO A 83 17.81 -3.37 11.29
N PRO A 84 16.90 -2.44 11.64
CA PRO A 84 15.49 -2.63 11.41
C PRO A 84 15.19 -2.58 9.90
N GLN A 85 14.36 -3.51 9.43
CA GLN A 85 13.81 -3.46 8.08
C GLN A 85 12.48 -2.74 8.09
N THR A 86 12.30 -1.76 7.21
CA THR A 86 11.06 -0.97 7.14
C THR A 86 10.43 -1.04 5.77
N THR A 87 9.11 -1.16 5.76
CA THR A 87 8.26 -0.94 4.58
C THR A 87 7.29 0.19 4.90
N LEU A 88 7.23 1.21 4.05
CA LEU A 88 6.19 2.23 4.01
C LEU A 88 5.29 1.97 2.80
N PHE A 89 3.99 2.12 3.02
CA PHE A 89 2.99 1.93 2.00
C PHE A 89 1.87 2.98 2.18
N THR A 90 1.26 3.40 1.08
CA THR A 90 0.24 4.46 1.06
C THR A 90 -1.14 3.88 0.84
N ILE A 91 -2.17 4.43 1.49
CA ILE A 91 -3.55 4.13 1.14
C ILE A 91 -4.38 5.41 1.02
N SER A 92 -5.38 5.35 0.13
CA SER A 92 -6.39 6.39 -0.08
C SER A 92 -7.76 5.72 -0.11
N ASP A 93 -8.76 6.39 0.46
CA ASP A 93 -10.15 5.92 0.48
C ASP A 93 -10.84 6.07 -0.88
N PHE A 94 -10.35 6.99 -1.73
CA PHE A 94 -10.93 7.30 -3.03
C PHE A 94 -9.89 7.79 -4.05
N GLY A 95 -10.28 7.74 -5.32
CA GLY A 95 -9.67 8.42 -6.45
C GLY A 95 -10.56 9.54 -6.99
N ARG A 96 -10.29 10.00 -8.22
CA ARG A 96 -11.08 11.06 -8.89
C ARG A 96 -11.57 10.62 -10.26
N THR A 97 -12.70 11.17 -10.69
CA THR A 97 -13.14 11.06 -12.08
C THR A 97 -12.13 11.72 -13.02
N PHE A 98 -11.97 11.15 -14.22
CA PHE A 98 -11.12 11.76 -15.25
C PHE A 98 -11.75 13.00 -15.88
N VAL A 99 -13.07 13.04 -15.95
CA VAL A 99 -13.83 14.15 -16.53
C VAL A 99 -14.30 15.11 -15.46
N GLU A 100 -14.28 16.39 -15.81
CA GLU A 100 -14.80 17.49 -15.00
C GLU A 100 -16.32 17.32 -14.72
N ASN A 101 -16.74 17.70 -13.53
CA ASN A 101 -18.15 17.80 -13.15
C ASN A 101 -18.72 19.20 -13.48
N SER A 102 -19.99 19.46 -13.16
CA SER A 102 -20.66 20.73 -13.50
C SER A 102 -20.05 21.95 -12.80
N ASP A 103 -19.34 21.74 -11.69
CA ASP A 103 -18.82 22.81 -10.83
C ASP A 103 -17.36 23.17 -11.15
N LYS A 104 -16.89 22.72 -12.31
CA LYS A 104 -15.49 22.82 -12.73
C LYS A 104 -14.51 22.05 -11.85
N GLY A 105 -14.98 20.91 -11.38
CA GLY A 105 -14.35 20.07 -10.39
C GLY A 105 -14.26 18.60 -10.79
N THR A 106 -14.03 17.72 -9.82
CA THR A 106 -14.07 16.26 -10.05
C THR A 106 -14.85 15.56 -8.95
N ASP A 107 -15.53 14.47 -9.30
CA ASP A 107 -16.25 13.65 -8.34
C ASP A 107 -15.30 12.61 -7.72
N HIS A 108 -15.78 11.92 -6.68
CA HIS A 108 -15.10 10.77 -6.12
C HIS A 108 -15.09 9.61 -7.14
N GLY A 109 -13.98 8.88 -7.16
CA GLY A 109 -13.77 7.64 -7.89
C GLY A 109 -13.14 6.57 -7.01
N TRP A 110 -12.86 5.39 -7.55
CA TRP A 110 -12.29 4.28 -6.79
C TRP A 110 -10.80 4.09 -7.04
N GLY A 111 -10.37 4.17 -8.30
CA GLY A 111 -8.98 3.89 -8.65
C GLY A 111 -7.99 5.01 -8.38
N SER A 112 -6.83 4.60 -7.86
CA SER A 112 -5.69 5.46 -7.57
C SER A 112 -4.38 4.66 -7.62
N HIS A 113 -3.26 5.37 -7.53
CA HIS A 113 -1.94 4.76 -7.42
C HIS A 113 -1.47 4.79 -5.96
N MET A 114 -1.04 3.62 -5.47
CA MET A 114 -0.41 3.50 -4.16
C MET A 114 1.11 3.41 -4.33
N ILE A 115 1.86 4.10 -3.47
CA ILE A 115 3.32 4.03 -3.44
C ILE A 115 3.72 3.01 -2.36
N VAL A 116 4.80 2.27 -2.62
CA VAL A 116 5.42 1.39 -1.63
C VAL A 116 6.93 1.58 -1.71
N LEU A 117 7.58 1.77 -0.57
CA LEU A 117 9.02 1.98 -0.45
C LEU A 117 9.56 1.28 0.79
N GLY A 118 10.81 0.80 0.74
CA GLY A 118 11.40 0.11 1.88
C GLY A 118 12.44 -0.93 1.52
N ASP A 119 13.00 -1.55 2.55
CA ASP A 119 14.15 -2.46 2.46
C ASP A 119 13.84 -3.77 1.73
N ARG A 120 12.60 -4.25 1.85
CA ARG A 120 12.12 -5.49 1.23
C ARG A 120 11.20 -5.25 0.04
N VAL A 121 11.14 -4.01 -0.45
CA VAL A 121 10.30 -3.66 -1.58
C VAL A 121 11.01 -3.97 -2.89
N VAL A 122 10.32 -4.71 -3.74
CA VAL A 122 10.71 -4.98 -5.11
C VAL A 122 10.39 -3.74 -5.96
N GLY A 123 11.20 -2.69 -5.75
CA GLY A 123 11.01 -1.35 -6.32
C GLY A 123 11.33 -1.24 -7.80
N ARG A 124 11.23 -0.01 -8.33
CA ARG A 124 11.41 0.33 -9.76
C ARG A 124 10.47 -0.44 -10.69
N ARG A 125 9.28 -0.75 -10.18
CA ARG A 125 8.24 -1.50 -10.90
C ARG A 125 6.88 -0.85 -10.66
N LEU A 126 6.04 -0.89 -11.68
CA LEU A 126 4.62 -0.62 -11.58
C LEU A 126 3.89 -1.96 -11.55
N TYR A 127 2.96 -2.11 -10.61
CA TYR A 127 2.11 -3.29 -10.50
C TYR A 127 0.68 -2.89 -10.89
N GLY A 128 0.03 -3.71 -11.71
CA GLY A 128 -1.26 -3.40 -12.31
C GLY A 128 -1.11 -2.84 -13.71
N ALA A 129 -2.14 -2.15 -14.19
CA ALA A 129 -2.16 -1.51 -15.50
C ALA A 129 -2.73 -0.09 -15.38
N PHE A 130 -2.27 0.80 -16.24
CA PHE A 130 -2.93 2.09 -16.43
C PHE A 130 -4.29 1.87 -17.13
N PRO A 131 -5.30 2.69 -16.80
CA PRO A 131 -6.60 2.61 -17.45
C PRO A 131 -6.52 3.09 -18.89
N ASN A 132 -7.39 2.55 -19.74
CA ASN A 132 -7.74 3.21 -20.98
C ASN A 132 -8.45 4.54 -20.69
N LEU A 133 -7.95 5.63 -21.27
CA LEU A 133 -8.50 6.98 -21.12
C LEU A 133 -9.51 7.34 -22.21
N ASP A 134 -9.78 6.45 -23.17
CA ASP A 134 -10.82 6.64 -24.16
C ASP A 134 -12.21 6.45 -23.52
N LEU A 135 -12.93 7.55 -23.35
CA LEU A 135 -14.29 7.59 -22.80
C LEU A 135 -15.37 7.75 -23.89
N THR A 136 -14.99 7.81 -25.17
CA THR A 136 -15.91 8.13 -26.28
C THR A 136 -17.02 7.10 -26.48
N SER A 137 -16.84 5.88 -25.97
CA SER A 137 -17.76 4.76 -26.13
C SER A 137 -18.59 4.43 -24.88
N ASN A 138 -18.63 5.31 -23.86
CA ASN A 138 -19.44 5.17 -22.62
C ASN A 138 -19.50 3.72 -22.09
N ALA A 139 -18.38 3.23 -21.54
CA ALA A 139 -18.28 1.91 -20.89
C ALA A 139 -18.55 0.67 -21.78
N ALA A 140 -18.92 0.81 -23.07
CA ALA A 140 -19.20 -0.35 -23.92
C ALA A 140 -17.94 -1.15 -24.27
N ASN A 141 -16.80 -0.46 -24.49
CA ASN A 141 -15.50 -1.09 -24.80
C ASN A 141 -14.37 -0.65 -23.85
N ASN A 142 -14.64 0.25 -22.89
CA ASN A 142 -13.68 0.63 -21.85
C ASN A 142 -14.11 0.00 -20.51
N LEU A 143 -13.61 -1.21 -20.27
CA LEU A 143 -13.86 -1.96 -19.04
C LEU A 143 -13.12 -1.40 -17.82
N ASP A 144 -12.26 -0.40 -18.01
CA ASP A 144 -11.53 0.22 -16.91
C ASP A 144 -12.36 1.34 -16.25
N THR A 145 -13.58 1.61 -16.71
CA THR A 145 -14.43 2.68 -16.13
C THR A 145 -15.88 2.23 -15.98
N VAL A 146 -16.57 2.72 -14.94
CA VAL A 146 -18.00 2.40 -14.73
C VAL A 146 -18.97 3.39 -15.39
N ASP A 147 -18.48 4.51 -15.91
CA ASP A 147 -19.32 5.58 -16.45
C ASP A 147 -18.56 6.52 -17.40
N SER A 148 -19.32 7.43 -18.00
CA SER A 148 -18.84 8.50 -18.89
C SER A 148 -17.97 9.55 -18.21
N LYS A 149 -17.90 9.55 -16.88
CA LYS A 149 -17.03 10.45 -16.10
C LYS A 149 -15.63 9.86 -15.90
N GLY A 150 -15.43 8.60 -16.27
CA GLY A 150 -14.16 7.92 -16.10
C GLY A 150 -13.89 7.56 -14.64
N ARG A 151 -14.90 7.13 -13.88
CA ARG A 151 -14.64 6.50 -12.57
C ARG A 151 -13.88 5.20 -12.78
N TRP A 152 -12.57 5.26 -12.54
CA TRP A 152 -11.63 4.18 -12.80
C TRP A 152 -11.86 2.98 -11.88
N ILE A 153 -11.88 1.79 -12.49
CA ILE A 153 -11.83 0.48 -11.84
C ILE A 153 -10.37 -0.02 -11.82
N PRO A 154 -9.73 -0.11 -10.65
CA PRO A 154 -8.40 -0.69 -10.53
C PRO A 154 -8.34 -2.13 -11.02
N SER A 155 -7.25 -2.45 -11.71
CA SER A 155 -6.97 -3.81 -12.13
C SER A 155 -6.42 -4.70 -10.99
N LEU A 156 -6.10 -4.09 -9.84
CA LEU A 156 -5.71 -4.73 -8.59
C LEU A 156 -6.62 -4.25 -7.46
N THR A 157 -7.01 -5.18 -6.59
CA THR A 157 -7.89 -4.86 -5.44
C THR A 157 -7.10 -4.36 -4.23
N VAL A 158 -7.79 -3.62 -3.35
CA VAL A 158 -7.26 -3.27 -2.03
C VAL A 158 -6.96 -4.52 -1.19
N ASP A 159 -7.71 -5.60 -1.37
CA ASP A 159 -7.47 -6.88 -0.67
C ASP A 159 -6.15 -7.54 -1.12
N GLN A 160 -5.85 -7.56 -2.42
CA GLN A 160 -4.57 -8.07 -2.91
C GLN A 160 -3.39 -7.26 -2.36
N TYR A 161 -3.55 -5.93 -2.29
CA TYR A 161 -2.56 -5.02 -1.74
C TYR A 161 -2.35 -5.22 -0.24
N ALA A 162 -3.43 -5.20 0.52
CA ALA A 162 -3.41 -5.37 1.97
C ALA A 162 -2.94 -6.77 2.36
N TYR A 163 -3.32 -7.82 1.63
CA TYR A 163 -2.85 -9.18 1.91
C TYR A 163 -1.35 -9.34 1.62
N SER A 164 -0.78 -8.67 0.62
CA SER A 164 0.67 -8.63 0.44
C SER A 164 1.40 -8.08 1.67
N VAL A 165 0.91 -6.96 2.22
CA VAL A 165 1.47 -6.37 3.45
C VAL A 165 1.25 -7.28 4.65
N ALA A 166 0.04 -7.80 4.84
CA ALA A 166 -0.30 -8.68 5.96
C ALA A 166 0.52 -9.98 5.93
N SER A 167 0.77 -10.53 4.73
CA SER A 167 1.63 -11.69 4.55
C SER A 167 3.06 -11.42 5.00
N TRP A 168 3.59 -10.24 4.67
CA TRP A 168 4.91 -9.82 5.15
C TRP A 168 4.94 -9.61 6.66
N LEU A 169 3.81 -9.19 7.26
CA LEU A 169 3.64 -9.10 8.70
C LEU A 169 3.46 -10.46 9.40
N GLY A 170 3.32 -11.56 8.63
CA GLY A 170 3.28 -12.94 9.13
C GLY A 170 1.97 -13.69 8.91
N LEU A 171 0.97 -13.08 8.27
CA LEU A 171 -0.31 -13.74 7.94
C LEU A 171 -0.11 -14.70 6.75
N SER A 172 0.02 -16.00 7.02
CA SER A 172 0.60 -16.93 6.04
C SER A 172 -0.30 -18.09 5.63
N THR A 173 -1.35 -18.38 6.41
CA THR A 173 -2.27 -19.47 6.10
C THR A 173 -3.45 -19.01 5.26
N THR A 174 -4.03 -19.96 4.50
CA THR A 174 -5.27 -19.72 3.75
C THR A 174 -6.44 -19.37 4.67
N ALA A 175 -6.56 -20.03 5.83
CA ALA A 175 -7.61 -19.76 6.80
C ALA A 175 -7.54 -18.34 7.37
N GLU A 176 -6.34 -17.86 7.72
CA GLU A 176 -6.15 -16.47 8.15
C GLU A 176 -6.47 -15.48 7.02
N ARG A 177 -6.05 -15.79 5.78
CA ARG A 177 -6.34 -14.94 4.62
C ARG A 177 -7.84 -14.83 4.42
N ASP A 178 -8.56 -15.94 4.42
CA ASP A 178 -10.00 -15.96 4.16
C ASP A 178 -10.79 -15.33 5.30
N TYR A 179 -10.27 -15.37 6.54
CA TYR A 179 -10.84 -14.64 7.67
C TYR A 179 -10.65 -13.12 7.55
N VAL A 180 -9.44 -12.64 7.21
CA VAL A 180 -9.13 -11.20 7.17
C VAL A 180 -9.56 -10.55 5.84
N PHE A 181 -9.49 -11.29 4.74
CA PHE A 181 -9.81 -10.84 3.38
C PHE A 181 -10.85 -11.78 2.73
N PRO A 182 -12.09 -11.79 3.24
CA PRO A 182 -13.11 -12.77 2.83
C PRO A 182 -13.49 -12.68 1.35
N ASN A 183 -13.30 -11.53 0.71
CA ASN A 183 -13.63 -11.33 -0.70
C ASN A 183 -12.50 -11.74 -1.66
N LEU A 184 -11.27 -11.87 -1.17
CA LEU A 184 -10.08 -12.06 -2.01
C LEU A 184 -10.11 -13.39 -2.78
N GLY A 185 -10.56 -14.47 -2.13
CA GLY A 185 -10.71 -15.77 -2.77
C GLY A 185 -11.73 -15.74 -3.92
N ALA A 186 -12.91 -15.17 -3.67
CA ALA A 186 -13.97 -15.04 -4.67
C ALA A 186 -13.55 -14.14 -5.85
N TYR A 187 -12.87 -13.03 -5.57
CA TYR A 187 -12.31 -12.15 -6.60
C TYR A 187 -11.31 -12.89 -7.49
N VAL A 188 -10.32 -13.58 -6.92
CA VAL A 188 -9.30 -14.31 -7.70
C VAL A 188 -9.94 -15.40 -8.56
N ALA A 189 -10.95 -16.11 -8.03
CA ALA A 189 -11.69 -17.09 -8.80
C ALA A 189 -12.44 -16.45 -9.98
N ALA A 190 -13.13 -15.33 -9.76
CA ALA A 190 -13.82 -14.59 -10.81
C ALA A 190 -12.84 -14.02 -11.85
N ALA A 191 -11.74 -13.41 -11.43
CA ALA A 191 -10.69 -12.91 -12.33
C ALA A 191 -10.09 -14.04 -13.19
N THR A 192 -9.95 -15.23 -12.62
CA THR A 192 -9.48 -16.42 -13.35
C THR A 192 -10.49 -16.87 -14.39
N ALA A 193 -11.75 -17.06 -13.98
CA ALA A 193 -12.84 -17.52 -14.83
C ALA A 193 -13.12 -16.57 -16.01
N ASN A 194 -12.98 -15.26 -15.79
CA ASN A 194 -13.23 -14.23 -16.79
C ASN A 194 -11.98 -13.82 -17.59
N GLY A 195 -10.86 -14.55 -17.45
CA GLY A 195 -9.70 -14.34 -18.30
C GLY A 195 -8.92 -13.04 -18.03
N PHE A 196 -9.01 -12.45 -16.84
CA PHE A 196 -8.32 -11.20 -16.50
C PHE A 196 -6.78 -11.33 -16.63
N PRO A 197 -6.01 -10.22 -16.68
CA PRO A 197 -4.55 -10.30 -16.70
C PRO A 197 -3.97 -11.09 -15.51
N ALA A 198 -2.76 -11.64 -15.69
CA ALA A 198 -2.14 -12.53 -14.70
C ALA A 198 -2.05 -11.93 -13.28
N TYR A 199 -1.79 -10.62 -13.17
CA TYR A 199 -1.68 -9.93 -11.89
C TYR A 199 -3.02 -9.86 -11.11
N ALA A 200 -4.17 -9.98 -11.78
CA ALA A 200 -5.49 -10.00 -11.13
C ALA A 200 -5.87 -11.40 -10.63
N LYS A 201 -5.18 -12.43 -11.13
CA LYS A 201 -5.41 -13.84 -10.81
C LYS A 201 -4.59 -14.34 -9.60
N THR A 202 -3.90 -13.45 -8.89
CA THR A 202 -3.09 -13.81 -7.72
C THR A 202 -3.65 -13.16 -6.47
N SER A 203 -3.64 -13.87 -5.34
CA SER A 203 -4.06 -13.26 -4.07
C SER A 203 -3.08 -12.19 -3.57
N LYS A 204 -1.80 -12.27 -3.98
CA LYS A 204 -0.74 -11.35 -3.57
C LYS A 204 -0.17 -10.61 -4.77
N ILE A 205 0.17 -9.35 -4.56
CA ILE A 205 1.02 -8.56 -5.44
C ILE A 205 2.48 -8.78 -5.02
N GLY A 206 3.35 -9.09 -5.98
CA GLY A 206 4.76 -9.42 -5.76
C GLY A 206 5.69 -8.25 -5.42
N PHE A 207 5.18 -7.19 -4.79
CA PHE A 207 5.98 -6.00 -4.46
C PHE A 207 6.82 -6.13 -3.18
N LEU A 208 6.65 -7.21 -2.41
CA LEU A 208 7.48 -7.51 -1.22
C LEU A 208 8.26 -8.81 -1.42
N LEU A 209 9.53 -8.77 -1.06
CA LEU A 209 10.36 -9.96 -0.85
C LEU A 209 9.90 -10.68 0.43
N ALA A 210 10.14 -12.00 0.51
CA ALA A 210 9.90 -12.77 1.73
C ALA A 210 10.65 -12.17 2.92
N ASP A 211 10.22 -12.44 4.16
CA ASP A 211 11.04 -12.06 5.32
C ASP A 211 12.36 -12.87 5.31
N ALA A 212 13.46 -12.27 5.76
CA ALA A 212 14.80 -12.88 5.74
C ALA A 212 15.17 -13.49 7.09
#